data_AF-A0AA38RZX6-F1
#
_entry.id   AF-A0AA38RZX6-F1
#
_cell.length_a   1.000
_cell.length_b   1.000
_cell.length_c   1.000
_cell.angle_alpha   90.00
_cell.angle_beta   90.00
_cell.angle_gamma   90.00
#
_symmetry.space_group_name_H-M   'P 1'
#
loop_
_entity.id
_entity.type
_entity.pdbx_description
1 polymer ?
#
loop_
_entity_poly.entity_id
_entity_poly.type
_entity_poly.pdbx_seq_one_letter_code
_entity_poly.pdbx_strand_id
1 'polypeptide(L)'
;MSGLAIFRPSPQYDDLSKLAQEHFNADLSPDDRSALRAASSKASRHALIGSVLGLGLGVYAAVRLRRVRADIFAAFRGAEKPTRVVFADGRSEPIPDLTPYLAPTKWGDWATYFFFGLGGLFLGGETGFLTGSWAAARVITADPTRKDRIEEAYRRFRIDVLKKEIQRLEVGHTPFHHGSI
;
A
#
# COMPACT_ATOMS: atom_id res chain seq x y z
N MET A 1 -25.02 2.66 14.22
CA MET A 1 -23.80 3.36 14.65
C MET A 1 -22.74 2.32 15.04
N SER A 2 -22.11 1.65 14.07
CA SER A 2 -21.31 0.42 14.32
C SER A 2 -19.82 0.55 13.98
N GLY A 3 -19.29 1.76 13.82
CA GLY A 3 -17.90 2.00 13.40
C GLY A 3 -16.85 2.01 14.53
N LEU A 4 -17.26 1.95 15.79
CA LEU A 4 -16.36 2.12 16.95
C LEU A 4 -15.82 0.80 17.53
N ALA A 5 -16.29 -0.36 17.05
CA ALA A 5 -15.84 -1.66 17.57
C ALA A 5 -14.42 -2.05 17.11
N ILE A 6 -13.99 -1.57 15.93
CA ILE A 6 -12.67 -1.89 15.34
C ILE A 6 -11.52 -1.17 16.07
N PHE A 7 -11.80 -0.04 16.72
CA PHE A 7 -10.80 0.75 17.46
C PHE A 7 -10.77 0.42 18.97
N ARG A 8 -11.54 -0.56 19.44
CA ARG A 8 -11.44 -0.98 20.83
C ARG A 8 -10.13 -1.76 20.98
N PRO A 9 -9.18 -1.33 21.83
CA PRO A 9 -8.02 -2.16 22.15
C PRO A 9 -8.56 -3.48 22.68
N SER A 10 -8.34 -4.55 21.92
CA SER A 10 -8.74 -5.87 22.38
C SER A 10 -7.69 -6.32 23.39
N PRO A 11 -8.09 -6.86 24.56
CA PRO A 11 -7.14 -7.39 25.54
C PRO A 11 -6.16 -8.42 24.95
N GLN A 12 -6.55 -9.03 23.82
CA GLN A 12 -5.73 -9.98 23.08
C GLN A 12 -4.43 -9.38 22.54
N TYR A 13 -4.46 -8.14 22.03
CA TYR A 13 -3.28 -7.47 21.47
C TYR A 13 -2.32 -7.03 22.58
N ASP A 14 -2.85 -6.62 23.73
CA ASP A 14 -2.04 -6.22 24.89
C ASP A 14 -1.25 -7.42 25.46
N ASP A 15 -1.86 -8.59 25.53
CA ASP A 15 -1.17 -9.81 26.00
C ASP A 15 -0.13 -10.34 25.02
N LEU A 16 -0.37 -10.20 23.71
CA LEU A 16 0.58 -10.61 22.67
C LEU A 16 1.76 -9.64 22.59
N SER A 17 1.51 -8.34 22.74
CA SER A 17 2.58 -7.34 22.77
C SER A 17 3.46 -7.47 24.01
N LYS A 18 2.88 -7.76 25.18
CA LYS A 18 3.65 -8.10 26.39
C LYS A 18 4.50 -9.34 26.19
N LEU A 19 3.91 -10.42 25.67
CA LEU A 19 4.65 -11.66 25.37
C LEU A 19 5.80 -11.40 24.39
N ALA A 20 5.54 -10.65 23.32
CA ALA A 20 6.58 -10.26 22.37
C ALA A 20 7.70 -9.46 23.04
N GLN A 21 7.34 -8.53 23.94
CA GLN A 21 8.31 -7.72 24.68
C GLN A 21 9.15 -8.54 25.65
N GLU A 22 8.56 -9.54 26.32
CA GLU A 22 9.24 -10.49 27.19
C GLU A 22 10.27 -11.31 26.41
N HIS A 23 9.86 -11.98 25.32
CA HIS A 23 10.79 -12.74 24.46
C HIS A 23 11.86 -11.85 23.84
N PHE A 24 11.47 -10.65 23.36
CA PHE A 24 12.42 -9.71 22.80
C PHE A 24 13.50 -9.29 23.80
N ASN A 25 13.17 -9.21 25.10
CA ASN A 25 14.12 -8.82 26.13
C ASN A 25 14.89 -9.98 26.75
N ALA A 26 14.26 -11.16 26.88
CA ALA A 26 14.81 -12.33 27.55
C ALA A 26 15.67 -13.20 26.62
N ASP A 27 15.23 -13.41 25.38
CA ASP A 27 15.86 -14.37 24.46
C ASP A 27 16.94 -13.74 23.57
N LEU A 28 16.99 -12.40 23.48
CA LEU A 28 17.91 -11.69 22.59
C LEU A 28 18.99 -10.91 23.35
N SER A 29 20.22 -10.99 22.86
CA SER A 29 21.30 -10.14 23.36
C SER A 29 21.05 -8.66 23.03
N PRO A 30 21.68 -7.70 23.75
CA PRO A 30 21.62 -6.29 23.40
C PRO A 30 22.01 -5.99 21.95
N ASP A 31 23.01 -6.72 21.42
CA ASP A 31 23.48 -6.59 20.05
C ASP A 31 22.42 -7.06 19.05
N ASP A 32 21.82 -8.24 19.27
CA ASP A 32 20.76 -8.79 18.39
C ASP A 32 19.54 -7.85 18.32
N ARG A 33 19.15 -7.27 19.47
CA ARG A 33 18.08 -6.27 19.54
C ARG A 33 18.41 -5.01 18.73
N SER A 34 19.66 -4.56 18.79
CA SER A 34 20.11 -3.39 18.01
C SER A 34 20.09 -3.68 16.50
N ALA A 35 20.48 -4.89 16.09
CA ALA A 35 20.45 -5.33 14.70
C ALA A 35 19.01 -5.43 14.17
N LEU A 36 18.07 -5.96 14.96
CA LEU A 36 16.65 -6.01 14.60
C LEU A 36 16.04 -4.61 14.48
N ARG A 37 16.38 -3.68 15.39
CA ARG A 37 15.96 -2.27 15.29
C ARG A 37 16.54 -1.60 14.04
N ALA A 38 17.80 -1.85 13.72
CA ALA A 38 18.44 -1.33 12.51
C ALA A 38 17.80 -1.89 11.24
N ALA A 39 17.49 -3.20 11.21
CA ALA A 39 16.81 -3.87 10.11
C ALA A 39 15.41 -3.28 9.89
N SER A 40 14.61 -3.15 10.97
CA SER A 40 13.29 -2.52 10.92
C SER A 40 13.37 -1.07 10.43
N SER A 41 14.34 -0.30 10.94
CA SER A 41 14.56 1.09 10.51
C SER A 41 14.93 1.18 9.02
N LYS A 42 15.73 0.24 8.49
CA LYS A 42 16.04 0.19 7.05
C LYS A 42 14.79 -0.06 6.21
N ALA A 43 13.98 -1.04 6.59
CA ALA A 43 12.74 -1.35 5.88
C ALA A 43 11.80 -0.15 5.84
N SER A 44 11.57 0.48 7.01
CA SER A 44 10.73 1.67 7.13
C SER A 44 11.29 2.86 6.34
N ARG A 45 12.59 3.14 6.41
CA ARG A 45 13.21 4.25 5.67
C ARG A 45 13.08 4.08 4.16
N HIS A 46 13.32 2.88 3.63
CA HIS A 46 13.19 2.65 2.19
C HIS A 46 11.73 2.71 1.74
N ALA A 47 10.79 2.14 2.51
CA ALA A 47 9.37 2.27 2.24
C ALA A 47 8.92 3.73 2.23
N LEU A 48 9.42 4.54 3.16
CA LEU A 48 9.12 5.98 3.24
C LEU A 48 9.70 6.74 2.05
N ILE A 49 10.99 6.51 1.72
CA ILE A 49 11.64 7.16 0.57
C ILE A 49 10.92 6.76 -0.73
N GLY A 50 10.65 5.47 -0.90
CA GLY A 50 9.92 4.96 -2.06
C GLY A 50 8.52 5.55 -2.16
N SER A 51 7.77 5.65 -1.06
CA SER A 51 6.45 6.27 -1.00
C SER A 51 6.48 7.74 -1.44
N VAL A 52 7.45 8.52 -0.95
CA VAL A 52 7.60 9.94 -1.31
C VAL A 52 7.94 10.09 -2.78
N LEU A 53 8.89 9.29 -3.29
CA LEU A 53 9.27 9.30 -4.70
C LEU A 53 8.12 8.87 -5.60
N GLY A 54 7.42 7.81 -5.23
CA GLY A 54 6.27 7.28 -5.95
C GLY A 54 5.11 8.27 -6.01
N LEU A 55 4.78 8.92 -4.89
CA LEU A 55 3.78 9.98 -4.87
C LEU A 55 4.20 11.17 -5.75
N GLY A 56 5.47 11.57 -5.68
CA GLY A 56 6.00 12.63 -6.55
C GLY A 56 5.88 12.29 -8.04
N LEU A 57 6.24 11.06 -8.42
CA LEU A 57 6.08 10.55 -9.79
C LEU A 57 4.62 10.45 -10.21
N GLY A 58 3.73 10.04 -9.29
CA GLY A 58 2.29 10.01 -9.50
C GLY A 58 1.72 11.39 -9.79
N VAL A 59 2.04 12.38 -8.96
CA VAL A 59 1.63 13.78 -9.16
C VAL A 59 2.19 14.32 -10.48
N TYR A 60 3.45 14.05 -10.79
CA TYR A 60 4.05 14.44 -12.07
C TYR A 60 3.31 13.83 -13.27
N ALA A 61 3.01 12.54 -13.23
CA ALA A 61 2.26 11.85 -14.28
C ALA A 61 0.83 12.41 -14.42
N ALA A 62 0.16 12.73 -13.31
CA ALA A 62 -1.14 13.39 -13.31
C ALA A 62 -1.10 14.75 -14.02
N VAL A 63 -0.13 15.60 -13.67
CA VAL A 63 0.09 16.91 -14.33
C VAL A 63 0.37 16.73 -15.82
N ARG A 64 1.21 15.76 -16.18
CA ARG A 64 1.55 15.47 -17.58
C ARG A 64 0.32 15.02 -18.38
N LEU A 65 -0.47 14.09 -17.86
CA LEU A 65 -1.68 13.58 -18.51
C LEU A 65 -2.71 14.69 -18.70
N ARG A 66 -2.90 15.55 -17.69
CA ARG A 66 -3.82 16.68 -17.78
C ARG A 66 -3.41 17.66 -18.87
N ARG A 67 -2.11 17.96 -19.02
CA ARG A 67 -1.60 18.79 -20.12
C ARG A 67 -1.90 18.16 -21.49
N VAL A 68 -1.62 16.86 -21.66
CA VAL A 68 -1.94 16.14 -22.91
C VAL A 68 -3.43 16.23 -23.25
N ARG A 69 -4.32 16.03 -22.27
CA ARG A 69 -5.77 16.14 -22.49
C ARG A 69 -6.20 17.55 -22.90
N ALA A 70 -5.61 18.58 -22.28
CA ALA A 70 -5.89 19.96 -22.65
C ALA A 70 -5.41 20.28 -24.09
N ASP A 71 -4.22 19.81 -24.47
CA ASP A 71 -3.66 20.00 -25.80
C ASP A 71 -4.52 19.30 -26.87
N ILE A 72 -4.94 18.06 -26.60
CA ILE A 72 -5.87 17.31 -27.46
C ILE A 72 -7.16 18.10 -27.63
N PHE A 73 -7.77 18.56 -26.54
CA PHE A 73 -9.01 19.30 -26.60
C PHE A 73 -8.89 20.63 -27.35
N ALA A 74 -7.78 21.34 -27.18
CA ALA A 74 -7.48 22.56 -27.93
C ALA A 74 -7.36 22.27 -29.43
N ALA A 75 -6.67 21.19 -29.81
CA ALA A 75 -6.56 20.76 -31.20
C ALA A 75 -7.92 20.40 -31.82
N PHE A 76 -8.75 19.63 -31.11
CA PHE A 76 -10.10 19.25 -31.58
C PHE A 76 -11.05 20.43 -31.71
N ARG A 77 -10.91 21.45 -30.85
CA ARG A 77 -11.73 22.66 -30.91
C ARG A 77 -11.30 23.59 -32.03
N GLY A 78 -10.00 23.69 -32.28
CA GLY A 78 -9.43 24.60 -33.30
C GLY A 78 -9.40 24.03 -34.71
N ALA A 79 -9.51 22.71 -34.89
CA ALA A 79 -9.54 22.08 -36.20
C ALA A 79 -10.91 22.24 -36.88
N GLU A 80 -10.92 22.43 -38.21
CA GLU A 80 -12.15 22.36 -39.00
C GLU A 80 -12.77 20.96 -38.88
N LYS A 81 -14.03 20.90 -38.44
CA LYS A 81 -14.72 19.64 -38.17
C LYS A 81 -15.44 19.16 -39.43
N PRO A 82 -15.16 17.94 -39.93
CA PRO A 82 -15.96 17.37 -41.01
C PRO A 82 -17.38 17.09 -40.47
N THR A 83 -18.41 17.55 -41.19
CA THR A 83 -19.81 17.47 -40.74
C THR A 83 -20.55 16.28 -41.33
N ARG A 84 -20.09 15.74 -42.46
CA ARG A 84 -20.74 14.66 -43.20
C ARG A 84 -19.69 13.72 -43.80
N VAL A 85 -19.98 12.41 -43.75
CA VAL A 85 -19.32 11.40 -44.60
C VAL A 85 -20.22 11.16 -45.80
N VAL A 86 -19.65 11.04 -46.99
CA VAL A 86 -20.35 10.61 -48.21
C VAL A 86 -19.83 9.22 -48.57
N PHE A 87 -20.72 8.23 -48.61
CA PHE A 87 -20.40 6.85 -48.98
C PHE A 87 -20.40 6.70 -50.50
N ALA A 88 -19.75 5.64 -51.00
CA ALA A 88 -19.63 5.38 -52.44
C ALA A 88 -20.98 5.17 -53.14
N ASP A 89 -22.03 4.83 -52.39
CA ASP A 89 -23.42 4.71 -52.84
C ASP A 89 -24.20 6.04 -52.85
N GLY A 90 -23.55 7.16 -52.53
CA GLY A 90 -24.14 8.49 -52.49
C GLY A 90 -24.90 8.81 -51.19
N ARG A 91 -24.97 7.88 -50.23
CA ARG A 91 -25.54 8.16 -48.90
C ARG A 91 -24.65 9.14 -48.14
N SER A 92 -25.28 10.04 -47.38
CA SER A 92 -24.56 10.96 -46.50
C SER A 92 -25.03 10.81 -45.06
N GLU A 93 -24.08 10.60 -44.14
CA GLU A 93 -24.34 10.50 -42.71
C GLU A 93 -23.61 11.61 -41.94
N PRO A 94 -24.26 12.22 -40.93
CA PRO A 94 -23.64 13.24 -40.10
C PRO A 94 -22.57 12.63 -39.18
N ILE A 95 -21.43 13.29 -39.06
CA ILE A 95 -20.39 12.89 -38.10
C ILE A 95 -20.77 13.45 -36.72
N PRO A 96 -20.81 12.61 -35.67
CA PRO A 96 -21.13 13.08 -34.32
C PRO A 96 -20.03 14.00 -33.79
N ASP A 97 -20.41 15.11 -33.14
CA ASP A 97 -19.44 15.98 -32.48
C ASP A 97 -18.95 15.35 -31.18
N LEU A 98 -17.67 14.97 -31.16
CA LEU A 98 -17.02 14.34 -30.01
C LEU A 98 -16.48 15.36 -28.98
N THR A 99 -16.46 16.65 -29.31
CA THR A 99 -15.92 17.72 -28.46
C THR A 99 -16.43 17.73 -27.02
N PRO A 100 -17.74 17.57 -26.72
CA PRO A 100 -18.21 17.58 -25.34
C PRO A 100 -17.68 16.41 -24.50
N TYR A 101 -17.33 15.28 -25.11
CA TYR A 101 -16.76 14.12 -24.42
C TYR A 101 -15.25 14.26 -24.16
N LEU A 102 -14.57 15.09 -24.94
CA LEU A 102 -13.14 15.39 -24.78
C LEU A 102 -12.89 16.58 -23.85
N ALA A 103 -13.94 17.30 -23.46
CA ALA A 103 -13.82 18.45 -22.59
C ALA A 103 -13.23 18.06 -21.22
N PRO A 104 -12.21 18.79 -20.73
CA PRO A 104 -11.70 18.60 -19.37
C PRO A 104 -12.81 18.78 -18.34
N THR A 105 -12.91 17.86 -17.39
CA THR A 105 -13.91 17.91 -16.31
C THR A 105 -13.26 17.92 -14.94
N LYS A 106 -13.90 18.60 -13.98
CA LYS A 106 -13.42 18.69 -12.59
C LYS A 106 -13.32 17.31 -11.93
N TRP A 107 -14.28 16.43 -12.19
CA TRP A 107 -14.28 15.07 -11.66
C TRP A 107 -13.19 14.20 -12.30
N GLY A 108 -12.95 14.36 -13.61
CA GLY A 108 -11.82 13.68 -14.27
C GLY A 108 -10.47 14.15 -13.74
N ASP A 109 -10.33 15.44 -13.45
CA ASP A 109 -9.13 16.00 -12.82
C ASP A 109 -8.91 15.44 -11.41
N TRP A 110 -9.95 15.43 -10.58
CA TRP A 110 -9.89 14.85 -9.24
C TRP A 110 -9.50 13.37 -9.29
N ALA A 111 -10.15 12.59 -10.15
CA ALA A 111 -9.86 11.18 -10.32
C ALA A 111 -8.41 10.97 -10.78
N THR A 112 -7.91 11.83 -11.68
CA THR A 112 -6.53 11.76 -12.16
C THR A 112 -5.54 11.92 -11.01
N TYR A 113 -5.66 12.99 -10.20
CA TYR A 113 -4.76 13.18 -9.05
C TYR A 113 -4.92 12.08 -7.99
N PHE A 114 -6.14 11.62 -7.74
CA PHE A 114 -6.41 10.57 -6.77
C PHE A 114 -5.76 9.25 -7.18
N PHE A 115 -6.04 8.75 -8.38
CA PHE A 115 -5.54 7.44 -8.81
C PHE A 115 -4.05 7.45 -9.12
N PHE A 116 -3.51 8.51 -9.71
CA PHE A 116 -2.07 8.60 -9.91
C PHE A 116 -1.33 8.85 -8.59
N GLY A 117 -1.90 9.63 -7.68
CA GLY A 117 -1.33 9.82 -6.34
C GLY A 117 -1.33 8.54 -5.52
N LEU A 118 -2.48 7.86 -5.44
CA LEU A 118 -2.62 6.58 -4.73
C LEU A 118 -1.79 5.48 -5.37
N GLY A 119 -1.85 5.35 -6.70
CA GLY A 119 -1.07 4.37 -7.44
C GLY A 119 0.43 4.62 -7.33
N GLY A 120 0.85 5.88 -7.45
CA GLY A 120 2.24 6.29 -7.24
C GLY A 120 2.73 5.99 -5.83
N LEU A 121 1.94 6.36 -4.82
CA LEU A 121 2.24 6.07 -3.42
C LEU A 121 2.36 4.57 -3.16
N PHE A 122 1.41 3.78 -3.65
CA PHE A 122 1.41 2.32 -3.48
C PHE A 122 2.60 1.68 -4.18
N LEU A 123 2.81 1.96 -5.47
CA LEU A 123 3.93 1.40 -6.23
C LEU A 123 5.28 1.82 -5.64
N GLY A 124 5.43 3.09 -5.25
CA GLY A 124 6.63 3.58 -4.59
C GLY A 124 6.84 2.97 -3.21
N GLY A 125 5.79 2.85 -2.42
CA GLY A 125 5.82 2.28 -1.08
C GLY A 125 6.18 0.79 -1.08
N GLU A 126 5.54 0.01 -1.94
CA GLU A 126 5.82 -1.43 -2.08
C GLU A 126 7.23 -1.69 -2.63
N THR A 127 7.67 -0.94 -3.64
CA THR A 127 9.05 -1.07 -4.17
C THR A 127 10.09 -0.62 -3.12
N GLY A 128 9.81 0.45 -2.39
CA GLY A 128 10.61 0.88 -1.24
C GLY A 128 10.63 -0.18 -0.13
N PHE A 129 9.49 -0.81 0.16
CA PHE A 129 9.39 -1.86 1.16
C PHE A 129 10.15 -3.13 0.75
N LEU A 130 10.07 -3.54 -0.51
CA LEU A 130 10.82 -4.69 -1.03
C LEU A 130 12.33 -4.46 -0.96
N THR A 131 12.80 -3.30 -1.44
CA THR A 131 14.23 -2.94 -1.37
C THR A 131 14.70 -2.79 0.09
N GLY A 132 13.87 -2.21 0.94
CA GLY A 132 14.09 -2.11 2.38
C GLY A 132 14.16 -3.46 3.07
N SER A 133 13.29 -4.40 2.72
CA SER A 133 13.25 -5.77 3.25
C SER A 133 14.51 -6.54 2.85
N TRP A 134 14.97 -6.37 1.61
CA TRP A 134 16.24 -6.96 1.18
C TRP A 134 17.44 -6.36 1.95
N ALA A 135 17.47 -5.04 2.12
CA ALA A 135 18.51 -4.37 2.89
C ALA A 135 18.48 -4.75 4.39
N ALA A 136 17.29 -4.97 4.96
CA ALA A 136 17.06 -5.44 6.31
C ALA A 136 17.52 -6.90 6.48
N ALA A 137 17.17 -7.77 5.54
CA ALA A 137 17.60 -9.16 5.53
C ALA A 137 19.13 -9.25 5.57
N ARG A 138 19.83 -8.45 4.76
CA ARG A 138 21.30 -8.40 4.78
C ARG A 138 21.89 -8.02 6.14
N VAL A 139 21.23 -7.16 6.93
CA VAL A 139 21.70 -6.79 8.28
C VAL A 139 21.61 -7.97 9.24
N ILE A 140 20.55 -8.78 9.11
CA ILE A 140 20.32 -9.96 9.96
C ILE A 140 21.23 -11.11 9.53
N THR A 141 21.39 -11.35 8.22
CA THR A 141 22.14 -12.51 7.68
C THR A 141 23.64 -12.29 7.58
N ALA A 142 24.16 -11.08 7.83
CA ALA A 142 25.59 -10.79 7.77
C ALA A 142 26.40 -11.58 8.82
N ASP A 143 25.77 -11.92 9.95
CA ASP A 143 26.36 -12.74 11.01
C ASP A 143 25.53 -14.03 11.16
N PRO A 144 26.08 -15.21 10.81
CA PRO A 144 25.34 -16.46 10.86
C PRO A 144 24.94 -16.84 12.29
N THR A 145 25.78 -16.56 13.29
CA THR A 145 25.47 -16.88 14.68
C THR A 145 24.35 -15.98 15.22
N ARG A 146 24.38 -14.68 14.89
CA ARG A 146 23.27 -13.76 15.20
C ARG A 146 21.97 -14.23 14.55
N LYS A 147 22.03 -14.61 13.27
CA LYS A 147 20.86 -15.12 12.54
C LYS A 147 20.24 -16.32 13.28
N ASP A 148 21.05 -17.30 13.67
CA ASP A 148 20.57 -18.50 14.36
C ASP A 148 19.93 -18.16 15.72
N ARG A 149 20.53 -17.23 16.50
CA ARG A 149 19.94 -16.76 17.77
C ARG A 149 18.59 -16.06 17.56
N ILE A 150 18.50 -15.19 16.56
CA ILE A 150 17.26 -14.48 16.23
C ILE A 150 16.17 -15.45 15.77
N GLU A 151 16.53 -16.43 14.95
CA GLU A 151 15.61 -17.46 14.44
C GLU A 151 15.10 -18.35 15.57
N GLU A 152 15.97 -18.76 16.48
CA GLU A 152 15.62 -19.50 17.70
C GLU A 152 14.64 -18.72 18.58
N ALA A 153 14.96 -17.46 18.89
CA ALA A 153 14.11 -16.59 19.70
C ALA A 153 12.73 -16.38 19.05
N TYR A 154 12.71 -16.15 17.74
CA TYR A 154 11.47 -16.01 16.97
C TYR A 154 10.64 -17.30 16.98
N ARG A 155 11.29 -18.47 16.88
CA ARG A 155 10.61 -19.76 16.95
C ARG A 155 9.95 -19.98 18.31
N ARG A 156 10.64 -19.70 19.41
CA ARG A 156 10.10 -19.79 20.78
C ARG A 156 8.92 -18.87 20.98
N PHE A 157 9.05 -17.61 20.56
CA PHE A 157 7.95 -16.65 20.58
C PHE A 157 6.71 -17.17 19.82
N ARG A 158 6.87 -17.68 18.60
CA ARG A 158 5.74 -18.24 17.83
C ARG A 158 5.09 -19.43 18.54
N ILE A 159 5.88 -20.32 19.14
CA ILE A 159 5.35 -21.45 19.90
C ILE A 159 4.45 -20.94 21.04
N ASP A 160 4.91 -19.94 21.80
CA ASP A 160 4.15 -19.45 22.95
C ASP A 160 2.92 -18.61 22.55
N VAL A 161 2.98 -17.89 21.41
CA VAL A 161 1.79 -17.28 20.80
C VAL A 161 0.75 -18.35 20.46
N LEU A 162 1.16 -19.44 19.80
CA LEU A 162 0.25 -20.52 19.43
C LEU A 162 -0.34 -21.23 20.65
N LYS A 163 0.44 -21.46 21.71
CA LYS A 163 -0.07 -22.01 22.98
C LYS A 163 -1.14 -21.10 23.59
N LYS A 164 -0.91 -19.78 23.61
CA LYS A 164 -1.92 -18.82 24.10
C LYS A 164 -3.18 -18.84 23.24
N GLU A 165 -3.04 -18.98 21.93
CA GLU A 165 -4.17 -19.06 21.00
C GLU A 165 -4.99 -20.34 21.22
N ILE A 166 -4.33 -21.49 21.41
CA ILE A 166 -4.97 -22.75 21.79
C ILE A 166 -5.73 -22.61 23.11
N GLN A 167 -5.08 -22.06 24.14
CA GLN A 167 -5.71 -21.85 25.45
C GLN A 167 -6.96 -20.97 25.34
N ARG A 168 -6.93 -19.93 24.48
CA ARG A 168 -8.11 -19.09 24.22
C ARG A 168 -9.23 -19.88 23.55
N LEU A 169 -8.91 -20.72 22.56
CA LEU A 169 -9.88 -21.58 21.90
C LEU A 169 -10.51 -22.58 22.88
N GLU A 170 -9.72 -23.15 23.81
CA GLU A 170 -10.20 -24.07 24.86
C GLU A 170 -11.18 -23.41 25.84
N VAL A 171 -10.96 -22.12 26.17
CA VAL A 171 -11.86 -21.34 27.04
C VAL A 171 -13.14 -20.88 26.30
N GLY A 172 -13.33 -21.30 25.05
CA GLY A 172 -14.52 -21.01 24.25
C GLY A 172 -14.45 -19.69 23.49
N HIS A 173 -13.26 -19.12 23.34
CA HIS A 173 -13.08 -17.90 22.55
C HIS A 173 -13.14 -18.24 21.05
N THR A 174 -14.30 -18.08 20.43
CA THR A 174 -14.44 -18.27 18.97
C THR A 174 -14.20 -16.94 18.24
N PRO A 175 -13.50 -16.93 17.09
CA PRO A 175 -13.28 -15.73 16.30
C PRO A 175 -14.58 -15.14 15.70
N PHE A 176 -15.71 -15.83 15.84
CA PHE A 176 -16.99 -15.50 15.19
C PHE A 176 -18.14 -15.18 16.16
N HIS A 177 -17.92 -15.07 17.48
CA HIS A 177 -18.99 -14.67 18.40
C HIS A 177 -19.36 -13.17 18.19
N HIS A 178 -20.20 -12.92 17.19
CA HIS A 178 -21.02 -11.72 17.12
C HIS A 178 -22.04 -11.82 18.26
N GLY A 179 -22.14 -10.75 19.04
CA GLY A 179 -23.07 -10.66 20.16
C GLY A 179 -24.46 -11.11 19.74
N SER A 180 -25.01 -12.08 20.47
CA SER A 180 -26.44 -12.33 20.49
C SER A 180 -27.14 -11.09 21.04
N ILE A 181 -28.17 -10.68 20.31
CA ILE A 181 -29.08 -9.55 20.54
C ILE A 181 -29.65 -9.56 21.96
#